data_AF-A0A437KH65-F1
#
_entry.id   AF-A0A437KH65-F1
#
_cell.length_a   1.000
_cell.length_b   1.000
_cell.length_c   1.000
_cell.angle_alpha   90.00
_cell.angle_beta   90.00
_cell.angle_gamma   90.00
#
_symmetry.space_group_name_H-M   'P 1'
#
loop_
_entity.id
_entity.type
_entity.pdbx_description
1 polymer ?
#
loop_
_entity_poly.entity_id
_entity_poly.type
_entity_poly.pdbx_seq_one_letter_code
_entity_poly.pdbx_strand_id
1 'polypeptide(L)'
;MEVLMRNMFQSLAKNQPANKLAKRYGLRLGAARFVAGESINMAIDAVKKLNKEGKVVTLDHLGEFISTEAEAVESAAMCIQTLDAIAEAKAESNLSLKMTSLGLDINRELCMKNMRNILDRAKSYGNFVRIDMEDYGHCQESINIYKELRQEYNNVGIVLQAYLYRTEADIADLNDLHANLRLVKGAYKESPSVAFPEKKDVDENFKKIIKQHLLNGNYAAVATHDEAMVEYAKSVVEEYGIHKDQFEFQMLYGICEDLQDRLVKEGYKVRIYVPYGIDWFGYFMRRLAERPANVWFIVKNFFK
;
A
#
# COMPACT_ATOMS: atom_id res chain seq x y z
N MET A 1 -5.65 -26.98 -3.04
CA MET A 1 -6.43 -26.17 -4.01
C MET A 1 -5.97 -24.71 -4.03
N GLU A 2 -5.72 -24.09 -2.86
CA GLU A 2 -5.24 -22.69 -2.74
C GLU A 2 -3.91 -22.38 -3.44
N VAL A 3 -2.88 -23.23 -3.30
CA VAL A 3 -1.55 -22.98 -3.88
C VAL A 3 -1.59 -22.99 -5.42
N LEU A 4 -2.37 -23.90 -6.02
CA LEU A 4 -2.51 -24.02 -7.46
C LEU A 4 -3.24 -22.79 -8.06
N MET A 5 -4.31 -22.33 -7.41
CA MET A 5 -5.03 -21.10 -7.79
C MET A 5 -4.16 -19.85 -7.62
N ARG A 6 -3.43 -19.74 -6.50
CA ARG A 6 -2.52 -18.61 -6.24
C ARG A 6 -1.42 -18.52 -7.30
N ASN A 7 -0.80 -19.65 -7.65
CA ASN A 7 0.22 -19.69 -8.70
C ASN A 7 -0.35 -19.35 -10.10
N MET A 8 -1.56 -19.82 -10.41
CA MET A 8 -2.24 -19.51 -11.67
C MET A 8 -2.52 -18.00 -11.79
N PHE A 9 -3.07 -17.38 -10.75
CA PHE A 9 -3.37 -15.94 -10.75
C PHE A 9 -2.12 -15.06 -10.75
N GLN A 10 -1.07 -15.46 -10.04
CA GLN A 10 0.23 -14.77 -10.11
C GLN A 10 0.88 -14.88 -11.49
N SER A 11 0.73 -16.02 -12.17
CA SER A 11 1.21 -16.20 -13.55
C SER A 11 0.42 -15.34 -14.53
N LEU A 12 -0.91 -15.28 -14.39
CA LEU A 12 -1.78 -14.43 -15.21
C LEU A 12 -1.50 -12.93 -15.01
N ALA A 13 -1.17 -12.51 -13.78
CA ALA A 13 -0.79 -11.11 -13.48
C ALA A 13 0.45 -10.65 -14.26
N LYS A 14 1.35 -11.59 -14.61
CA LYS A 14 2.59 -11.32 -15.37
C LYS A 14 2.41 -11.49 -16.90
N ASN A 15 1.25 -11.91 -17.38
CA ASN A 15 1.02 -12.21 -18.79
C ASN A 15 0.46 -11.00 -19.56
N GLN A 16 1.31 -10.33 -20.35
CA GLN A 16 0.92 -9.12 -21.09
C GLN A 16 -0.22 -9.31 -22.12
N PRO A 17 -0.28 -10.39 -22.92
CA PRO A 17 -1.42 -10.68 -23.78
C PRO A 17 -2.75 -10.82 -23.04
N ALA A 18 -2.76 -11.55 -21.91
CA ALA A 18 -3.95 -11.70 -21.07
C ALA A 18 -4.38 -10.36 -20.46
N ASN A 19 -3.40 -9.53 -20.07
CA ASN A 19 -3.62 -8.19 -19.55
C ASN A 19 -4.30 -7.27 -20.60
N LYS A 20 -3.85 -7.29 -21.86
CA LYS A 20 -4.50 -6.53 -22.96
C LYS A 20 -5.94 -6.97 -23.24
N LEU A 21 -6.24 -8.27 -23.18
CA LEU A 21 -7.60 -8.79 -23.42
C LEU A 21 -8.54 -8.44 -22.25
N ALA A 22 -8.06 -8.55 -21.02
CA ALA A 22 -8.84 -8.24 -19.82
C ALA A 22 -9.12 -6.74 -19.67
N LYS A 23 -8.17 -5.86 -20.03
CA LYS A 23 -8.39 -4.39 -20.09
C LYS A 23 -9.58 -4.01 -20.97
N ARG A 24 -9.84 -4.76 -22.05
CA ARG A 24 -10.93 -4.47 -23.00
C ARG A 24 -12.33 -4.86 -22.50
N TYR A 25 -12.44 -5.77 -21.52
CA TYR A 25 -13.74 -6.33 -21.10
C TYR A 25 -13.95 -6.40 -19.57
N GLY A 26 -12.94 -6.15 -18.75
CA GLY A 26 -12.92 -6.57 -17.36
C GLY A 26 -13.37 -5.55 -16.30
N LEU A 27 -13.50 -4.26 -16.61
CA LEU A 27 -14.17 -3.32 -15.70
C LEU A 27 -15.64 -3.72 -15.43
N ARG A 28 -16.29 -4.37 -16.39
CA ARG A 28 -17.63 -4.96 -16.25
C ARG A 28 -17.67 -6.26 -15.42
N LEU A 29 -16.52 -6.82 -15.04
CA LEU A 29 -16.40 -8.11 -14.34
C LEU A 29 -16.10 -7.96 -12.83
N GLY A 30 -16.40 -6.80 -12.23
CA GLY A 30 -16.28 -6.58 -10.78
C GLY A 30 -14.99 -5.89 -10.31
N ALA A 31 -14.09 -5.49 -11.23
CA ALA A 31 -12.87 -4.76 -10.90
C ALA A 31 -13.14 -3.39 -10.24
N ALA A 32 -14.29 -2.76 -10.54
CA ALA A 32 -14.73 -1.50 -9.93
C ALA A 32 -14.92 -1.55 -8.41
N ARG A 33 -14.98 -2.75 -7.80
CA ARG A 33 -15.00 -2.91 -6.34
C ARG A 33 -13.63 -2.65 -5.70
N PHE A 34 -12.53 -2.90 -6.42
CA PHE A 34 -11.17 -2.88 -5.87
C PHE A 34 -10.30 -1.77 -6.43
N VAL A 35 -10.78 -1.07 -7.46
CA VAL A 35 -10.09 0.03 -8.15
C VAL A 35 -11.09 1.15 -8.36
N ALA A 36 -10.71 2.39 -8.03
CA ALA A 36 -11.64 3.53 -8.09
C ALA A 36 -12.02 3.93 -9.51
N GLY A 37 -11.18 3.59 -10.49
CA GLY A 37 -11.39 3.89 -11.90
C GLY A 37 -10.09 4.02 -12.66
N GLU A 38 -10.18 4.43 -13.92
CA GLU A 38 -9.03 4.57 -14.81
C GLU A 38 -8.44 5.99 -14.81
N SER A 39 -9.12 6.98 -14.22
CA SER A 39 -8.71 8.38 -14.23
C SER A 39 -8.60 8.98 -12.83
N ILE A 40 -7.81 10.06 -12.71
CA ILE A 40 -7.66 10.84 -11.48
C ILE A 40 -9.03 11.34 -10.99
N ASN A 41 -9.90 11.83 -11.88
CA ASN A 41 -11.22 12.32 -11.51
C ASN A 41 -12.07 11.25 -10.81
N MET A 42 -12.09 10.03 -11.34
CA MET A 42 -12.79 8.92 -10.71
C MET A 42 -12.18 8.55 -9.35
N ALA A 43 -10.85 8.62 -9.24
CA ALA A 43 -10.15 8.39 -7.97
C ALA A 43 -10.55 9.45 -6.92
N ILE A 44 -10.62 10.72 -7.31
CA ILE A 44 -11.05 11.82 -6.43
C ILE A 44 -12.51 11.68 -6.01
N ASP A 45 -13.41 11.25 -6.89
CA ASP A 45 -14.80 11.00 -6.54
C ASP A 45 -14.93 9.87 -5.50
N ALA A 46 -14.15 8.80 -5.65
CA ALA A 46 -14.07 7.73 -4.66
C ALA A 46 -13.52 8.24 -3.32
N VAL A 47 -12.47 9.07 -3.34
CA VAL A 47 -11.90 9.69 -2.13
C VAL A 47 -12.96 10.53 -1.40
N LYS A 48 -13.68 11.41 -2.12
CA LYS A 48 -14.73 12.26 -1.54
C LYS A 48 -15.83 11.42 -0.90
N LYS A 49 -16.21 10.29 -1.51
CA LYS A 49 -17.19 9.38 -0.92
C LYS A 49 -16.67 8.78 0.40
N LEU A 50 -15.44 8.25 0.41
CA LEU A 50 -14.83 7.67 1.60
C LEU A 50 -14.63 8.70 2.73
N ASN A 51 -14.25 9.95 2.38
CA ASN A 51 -14.12 11.04 3.34
C ASN A 51 -15.45 11.39 4.02
N LYS A 52 -16.56 11.38 3.27
CA LYS A 52 -17.92 11.56 3.85
C LYS A 52 -18.30 10.45 4.82
N GLU A 53 -17.73 9.26 4.67
CA GLU A 53 -17.92 8.12 5.56
C GLU A 53 -16.93 8.10 6.75
N GLY A 54 -16.15 9.17 6.94
CA GLY A 54 -15.18 9.30 8.04
C GLY A 54 -13.85 8.58 7.81
N LYS A 55 -13.60 8.08 6.59
CA LYS A 55 -12.36 7.40 6.21
C LYS A 55 -11.41 8.37 5.51
N VAL A 56 -10.11 8.28 5.77
CA VAL A 56 -9.07 9.00 4.98
C VAL A 56 -8.51 8.07 3.91
N VAL A 57 -7.79 8.60 2.91
CA VAL A 57 -7.34 7.79 1.75
C VAL A 57 -5.83 7.87 1.53
N THR A 58 -5.28 6.84 0.89
CA THR A 58 -4.02 6.90 0.13
C THR A 58 -4.32 6.51 -1.30
N LEU A 59 -4.03 7.40 -2.26
CA LEU A 59 -4.13 7.09 -3.68
C LEU A 59 -2.86 6.40 -4.16
N ASP A 60 -3.01 5.44 -5.06
CA ASP A 60 -1.90 4.74 -5.73
C ASP A 60 -2.20 4.71 -7.24
N HIS A 61 -1.33 5.33 -8.02
CA HIS A 61 -1.43 5.27 -9.47
C HIS A 61 -0.83 3.96 -9.96
N LEU A 62 -1.65 3.12 -10.58
CA LEU A 62 -1.22 1.85 -11.13
C LEU A 62 -0.46 2.08 -12.44
N GLY A 63 0.86 1.93 -12.36
CA GLY A 63 1.76 1.79 -13.49
C GLY A 63 2.84 0.77 -13.12
N GLU A 64 2.74 -0.44 -13.65
CA GLU A 64 3.70 -1.53 -13.40
C GLU A 64 4.58 -1.76 -14.64
N PHE A 65 5.77 -2.31 -14.42
CA PHE A 65 6.72 -2.70 -15.48
C PHE A 65 7.34 -1.53 -16.26
N ILE A 66 7.71 -0.47 -15.55
CA ILE A 66 8.50 0.63 -16.11
C ILE A 66 9.88 0.12 -16.53
N SER A 67 10.24 0.33 -17.80
CA SER A 67 11.46 -0.21 -18.40
C SER A 67 12.34 0.86 -19.04
N THR A 68 11.84 2.09 -19.16
CA THR A 68 12.56 3.23 -19.74
C THR A 68 12.54 4.46 -18.83
N GLU A 69 13.55 5.32 -18.95
CA GLU A 69 13.62 6.57 -18.19
C GLU A 69 12.41 7.48 -18.47
N ALA A 70 11.91 7.49 -19.71
CA ALA A 70 10.76 8.29 -20.10
C ALA A 70 9.48 7.85 -19.38
N GLU A 71 9.23 6.54 -19.31
CA GLU A 71 8.11 5.96 -18.57
C GLU A 71 8.21 6.26 -17.06
N ALA A 72 9.41 6.24 -16.48
CA ALA A 72 9.64 6.62 -15.08
C ALA A 72 9.32 8.09 -14.81
N VAL A 73 9.72 8.99 -15.73
CA VAL A 73 9.38 10.42 -15.65
C VAL A 73 7.87 10.65 -15.80
N GLU A 74 7.21 9.92 -16.68
CA GLU A 74 5.75 9.99 -16.85
C GLU A 74 5.01 9.50 -15.58
N SER A 75 5.46 8.39 -14.99
CA SER A 75 4.94 7.88 -13.72
C SER A 75 5.10 8.90 -12.58
N ALA A 76 6.25 9.58 -12.50
CA ALA A 76 6.47 10.65 -11.54
C ALA A 76 5.55 11.87 -11.80
N ALA A 77 5.35 12.24 -13.06
CA ALA A 77 4.43 13.30 -13.44
C ALA A 77 2.97 12.96 -13.06
N MET A 78 2.56 11.70 -13.23
CA MET A 78 1.25 11.23 -12.78
C MET A 78 1.08 11.37 -11.27
N CYS A 79 2.09 11.00 -10.47
CA CYS A 79 2.08 11.21 -9.02
C CYS A 79 1.88 12.68 -8.63
N ILE A 80 2.56 13.59 -9.33
CA ILE A 80 2.43 15.04 -9.14
C ILE A 80 1.01 15.51 -9.48
N GLN A 81 0.45 15.05 -10.61
CA GLN A 81 -0.93 15.37 -10.99
C GLN A 81 -1.96 14.83 -9.98
N THR A 82 -1.72 13.66 -9.39
CA THR A 82 -2.56 13.13 -8.30
C THR A 82 -2.55 14.08 -7.10
N LEU A 83 -1.37 14.55 -6.69
CA LEU A 83 -1.21 15.48 -5.57
C LEU A 83 -1.94 16.80 -5.84
N ASP A 84 -1.81 17.34 -7.06
CA ASP A 84 -2.50 18.55 -7.49
C ASP A 84 -4.02 18.39 -7.40
N ALA A 85 -4.55 17.27 -7.91
CA ALA A 85 -5.98 16.98 -7.87
C ALA A 85 -6.50 16.77 -6.45
N ILE A 86 -5.73 16.13 -5.56
CA ILE A 86 -6.07 15.99 -4.14
C ILE A 86 -6.21 17.38 -3.51
N ALA A 87 -5.23 18.26 -3.74
CA ALA A 87 -5.21 19.61 -3.18
C ALA A 87 -6.35 20.48 -3.72
N GLU A 88 -6.57 20.48 -5.04
CA GLU A 88 -7.66 21.22 -5.69
C GLU A 88 -9.03 20.79 -5.17
N ALA A 89 -9.22 19.47 -5.03
CA ALA A 89 -10.47 18.91 -4.53
C ALA A 89 -10.65 19.08 -3.01
N LYS A 90 -9.62 19.54 -2.28
CA LYS A 90 -9.54 19.55 -0.81
C LYS A 90 -9.91 18.19 -0.22
N ALA A 91 -9.40 17.14 -0.85
CA ALA A 91 -9.71 15.77 -0.47
C ALA A 91 -8.74 15.27 0.62
N GLU A 92 -9.23 14.51 1.59
CA GLU A 92 -8.42 13.93 2.67
C GLU A 92 -7.74 12.65 2.16
N SER A 93 -6.67 12.84 1.38
CA SER A 93 -5.86 11.76 0.82
C SER A 93 -4.38 12.10 0.84
N ASN A 94 -3.55 11.08 1.05
CA ASN A 94 -2.13 11.11 0.73
C ASN A 94 -1.83 10.27 -0.52
N LEU A 95 -0.55 10.09 -0.84
CA LEU A 95 -0.09 9.33 -2.00
C LEU A 95 0.78 8.14 -1.57
N SER A 96 0.55 6.97 -2.19
CA SER A 96 1.43 5.80 -2.16
C SER A 96 2.09 5.65 -3.53
N LEU A 97 3.34 5.20 -3.57
CA LEU A 97 4.08 4.94 -4.80
C LEU A 97 5.08 3.79 -4.63
N LYS A 98 5.60 3.27 -5.73
CA LYS A 98 6.66 2.26 -5.78
C LYS A 98 7.88 2.87 -6.45
N MET A 99 9.09 2.53 -5.99
CA MET A 99 10.29 3.17 -6.52
C MET A 99 10.73 2.57 -7.86
N THR A 100 10.41 1.30 -8.12
CA THR A 100 10.60 0.71 -9.46
C THR A 100 9.83 1.49 -10.52
N SER A 101 8.62 2.00 -10.21
CA SER A 101 7.86 2.83 -11.14
C SER A 101 8.45 4.23 -11.35
N LEU A 102 9.42 4.63 -10.53
CA LEU A 102 10.16 5.89 -10.64
C LEU A 102 11.57 5.72 -11.21
N GLY A 103 11.92 4.49 -11.62
CA GLY A 103 13.17 4.18 -12.30
C GLY A 103 14.24 3.57 -11.40
N LEU A 104 13.90 3.00 -10.23
CA LEU A 104 14.88 2.35 -9.35
C LEU A 104 15.71 1.28 -10.09
N ASP A 105 15.07 0.47 -10.93
CA ASP A 105 15.72 -0.60 -11.71
C ASP A 105 16.48 -0.11 -12.95
N ILE A 106 16.36 1.18 -13.25
CA ILE A 106 16.93 1.79 -14.46
C ILE A 106 18.13 2.63 -14.06
N ASN A 107 17.89 3.60 -13.18
CA ASN A 107 18.88 4.56 -12.73
C ASN A 107 18.46 5.12 -11.36
N ARG A 108 19.23 4.79 -10.33
CA ARG A 108 19.01 5.27 -8.95
C ARG A 108 18.90 6.79 -8.87
N GLU A 109 19.72 7.54 -9.61
CA GLU A 109 19.70 9.00 -9.59
C GLU A 109 18.43 9.57 -10.23
N LEU A 110 17.90 8.90 -11.26
CA LEU A 110 16.60 9.23 -11.82
C LEU A 110 15.49 9.00 -10.79
N CYS A 111 15.50 7.86 -10.10
CA CYS A 111 14.55 7.57 -9.02
C CYS A 111 14.60 8.62 -7.91
N MET A 112 15.80 8.99 -7.45
CA MET A 112 15.99 10.04 -6.44
C MET A 112 15.49 11.40 -6.92
N LYS A 113 15.77 11.79 -8.16
CA LYS A 113 15.26 13.04 -8.75
C LYS A 113 13.74 13.05 -8.82
N ASN A 114 13.13 11.96 -9.28
CA ASN A 114 11.68 11.81 -9.35
C ASN A 114 11.04 11.87 -7.95
N MET A 115 11.62 11.18 -6.97
CA MET A 115 11.19 11.24 -5.58
C MET A 115 11.23 12.65 -5.01
N ARG A 116 12.34 13.39 -5.19
CA ARG A 116 12.45 14.79 -4.73
C ARG A 116 11.37 15.67 -5.35
N ASN A 117 11.14 15.58 -6.66
CA ASN A 117 10.09 16.35 -7.34
C ASN A 117 8.69 16.08 -6.76
N ILE A 118 8.38 14.81 -6.49
CA ILE A 118 7.09 14.41 -5.89
C ILE A 118 6.97 14.93 -4.45
N LEU A 119 8.04 14.79 -3.65
CA LEU A 119 8.05 15.21 -2.26
C LEU A 119 7.98 16.72 -2.10
N ASP A 120 8.66 17.48 -2.95
CA ASP A 120 8.56 18.94 -3.02
C ASP A 120 7.13 19.37 -3.33
N ARG A 121 6.47 18.72 -4.31
CA ARG A 121 5.06 19.00 -4.61
C ARG A 121 4.17 18.67 -3.42
N ALA A 122 4.31 17.49 -2.83
CA ALA A 122 3.54 17.09 -1.67
C ALA A 122 3.72 18.07 -0.50
N LYS A 123 4.95 18.49 -0.24
CA LYS A 123 5.29 19.47 0.81
C LYS A 123 4.62 20.81 0.57
N SER A 124 4.53 21.28 -0.68
CA SER A 124 3.84 22.54 -1.01
C SER A 124 2.35 22.55 -0.65
N TYR A 125 1.73 21.36 -0.57
CA TYR A 125 0.34 21.18 -0.14
C TYR A 125 0.19 20.69 1.31
N GLY A 126 1.28 20.55 2.05
CA GLY A 126 1.26 19.91 3.37
C GLY A 126 0.85 18.44 3.34
N ASN A 127 1.02 17.76 2.20
CA ASN A 127 0.64 16.36 1.99
C ASN A 127 1.82 15.41 2.23
N PHE A 128 1.49 14.14 2.43
CA PHE A 128 2.39 13.05 2.77
C PHE A 128 2.55 12.07 1.59
N VAL A 129 3.71 11.43 1.49
CA VAL A 129 3.99 10.38 0.51
C VAL A 129 4.48 9.11 1.22
N ARG A 130 3.93 7.97 0.84
CA ARG A 130 4.36 6.64 1.28
C ARG A 130 5.15 5.95 0.17
N ILE A 131 6.36 5.54 0.49
CA ILE A 131 7.12 4.57 -0.30
C ILE A 131 6.62 3.16 0.05
N ASP A 132 5.94 2.53 -0.89
CA ASP A 132 5.54 1.13 -0.77
C ASP A 132 6.75 0.21 -0.89
N MET A 133 6.78 -0.83 -0.08
CA MET A 133 7.85 -1.82 -0.10
C MET A 133 7.53 -2.92 -1.11
N GLU A 134 8.51 -3.20 -1.98
CA GLU A 134 8.40 -4.17 -3.05
C GLU A 134 8.93 -5.54 -2.61
N ASP A 135 9.42 -6.40 -3.50
CA ASP A 135 10.00 -7.69 -3.12
C ASP A 135 11.33 -7.52 -2.36
N TYR A 136 11.82 -8.62 -1.78
CA TYR A 136 13.03 -8.63 -0.97
C TYR A 136 14.26 -8.02 -1.67
N GLY A 137 14.39 -8.20 -3.00
CA GLY A 137 15.53 -7.67 -3.77
C GLY A 137 15.64 -6.15 -3.72
N HIS A 138 14.50 -5.46 -3.59
CA HIS A 138 14.44 -4.00 -3.55
C HIS A 138 14.46 -3.44 -2.12
N CYS A 139 14.35 -4.28 -1.09
CA CYS A 139 14.13 -3.85 0.28
C CYS A 139 15.27 -2.99 0.84
N GLN A 140 16.52 -3.44 0.67
CA GLN A 140 17.68 -2.70 1.19
C GLN A 140 17.81 -1.32 0.51
N GLU A 141 17.71 -1.28 -0.81
CA GLU A 141 17.89 -0.03 -1.54
C GLU A 141 16.74 0.94 -1.28
N SER A 142 15.53 0.40 -1.07
CA SER A 142 14.38 1.20 -0.66
C SER A 142 14.59 1.90 0.68
N ILE A 143 15.15 1.17 1.66
CA ILE A 143 15.49 1.72 2.98
C ILE A 143 16.63 2.75 2.83
N ASN A 144 17.66 2.48 2.03
CA ASN A 144 18.77 3.42 1.81
C ASN A 144 18.26 4.76 1.24
N ILE A 145 17.45 4.71 0.18
CA ILE A 145 16.82 5.88 -0.42
C ILE A 145 15.94 6.62 0.60
N TYR A 146 15.12 5.89 1.37
CA TYR A 146 14.30 6.50 2.42
C TYR A 146 15.13 7.26 3.45
N LYS A 147 16.25 6.67 3.91
CA LYS A 147 17.17 7.32 4.86
C LYS A 147 17.75 8.62 4.30
N GLU A 148 18.20 8.61 3.04
CA GLU A 148 18.65 9.83 2.34
C GLU A 148 17.53 10.88 2.30
N LEU A 149 16.34 10.50 1.84
CA LEU A 149 15.21 11.41 1.74
C LEU A 149 14.77 11.95 3.11
N ARG A 150 14.87 11.20 4.21
CA ARG A 150 14.52 11.73 5.55
C ARG A 150 15.45 12.79 6.08
N GLN A 151 16.67 12.92 5.56
CA GLN A 151 17.53 14.05 5.89
C GLN A 151 16.99 15.37 5.32
N GLU A 152 16.21 15.30 4.24
CA GLU A 152 15.70 16.46 3.50
C GLU A 152 14.19 16.70 3.73
N TYR A 153 13.40 15.64 3.95
CA TYR A 153 11.93 15.67 3.94
C TYR A 153 11.32 15.01 5.18
N ASN A 154 10.33 15.69 5.79
CA ASN A 154 9.55 15.15 6.91
C ASN A 154 8.21 14.53 6.51
N ASN A 155 7.77 14.77 5.28
CA ASN A 155 6.48 14.33 4.75
C ASN A 155 6.56 13.02 3.95
N VAL A 156 7.49 12.14 4.32
CA VAL A 156 7.67 10.82 3.70
C VAL A 156 7.80 9.71 4.74
N GLY A 157 7.22 8.56 4.42
CA GLY A 157 7.33 7.33 5.19
C GLY A 157 7.54 6.11 4.30
N ILE A 158 7.85 4.98 4.92
CA ILE A 158 8.15 3.72 4.21
C ILE A 158 7.28 2.57 4.76
N VAL A 159 7.15 1.50 3.98
CA VAL A 159 6.49 0.26 4.38
C VAL A 159 7.53 -0.75 4.87
N LEU A 160 7.21 -1.55 5.89
CA LEU A 160 7.99 -2.73 6.28
C LEU A 160 7.10 -3.97 6.39
N GLN A 161 7.69 -5.14 6.13
CA GLN A 161 6.96 -6.38 5.88
C GLN A 161 7.27 -7.45 6.95
N ALA A 162 6.27 -7.89 7.70
CA ALA A 162 6.43 -8.83 8.81
C ALA A 162 6.94 -10.21 8.41
N TYR A 163 6.74 -10.63 7.15
CA TYR A 163 7.22 -11.93 6.68
C TYR A 163 8.75 -12.02 6.52
N LEU A 164 9.51 -10.92 6.54
CA LEU A 164 10.98 -10.97 6.39
C LEU A 164 11.65 -11.10 7.75
N TYR A 165 12.70 -11.91 7.83
CA TYR A 165 13.48 -12.09 9.07
C TYR A 165 14.17 -10.79 9.53
N ARG A 166 14.51 -9.90 8.59
CA ARG A 166 15.24 -8.65 8.84
C ARG A 166 14.41 -7.54 9.50
N THR A 167 13.09 -7.62 9.46
CA THR A 167 12.21 -6.46 9.72
C THR A 167 12.31 -5.91 11.14
N GLU A 168 12.49 -6.75 12.17
CA GLU A 168 12.66 -6.27 13.55
C GLU A 168 13.91 -5.38 13.69
N ALA A 169 14.99 -5.73 12.98
CA ALA A 169 16.23 -4.95 12.95
C ALA A 169 16.07 -3.66 12.13
N ASP A 170 15.40 -3.73 10.98
CA ASP A 170 15.12 -2.54 10.15
C ASP A 170 14.27 -1.51 10.93
N ILE A 171 13.31 -1.94 11.76
CA ILE A 171 12.54 -1.04 12.63
C ILE A 171 13.42 -0.38 13.69
N ALA A 172 14.32 -1.14 14.30
CA ALA A 172 15.23 -0.61 15.31
C ALA A 172 16.17 0.46 14.70
N ASP A 173 16.71 0.18 13.52
CA ASP A 173 17.59 1.09 12.78
C ASP A 173 16.86 2.34 12.26
N LEU A 174 15.60 2.21 11.84
CA LEU A 174 14.78 3.36 11.42
C LEU A 174 14.19 4.16 12.59
N ASN A 175 14.32 3.69 13.83
CA ASN A 175 13.83 4.39 15.01
C ASN A 175 14.53 5.73 15.22
N ASP A 176 15.84 5.79 14.99
CA ASP A 176 16.66 7.01 15.14
C ASP A 176 16.24 8.13 14.17
N LEU A 177 15.51 7.79 13.10
CA LEU A 177 14.96 8.73 12.13
C LEU A 177 13.50 9.10 12.41
N HIS A 178 12.93 8.65 13.54
CA HIS A 178 11.52 8.81 13.88
C HIS A 178 10.58 8.39 12.74
N ALA A 179 10.90 7.25 12.11
CA ALA A 179 10.28 6.86 10.86
C ALA A 179 8.77 6.69 11.00
N ASN A 180 8.01 7.31 10.09
CA ASN A 180 6.60 7.01 9.93
C ASN A 180 6.51 5.69 9.14
N LEU A 181 6.03 4.61 9.76
CA LEU A 181 6.04 3.27 9.16
C LEU A 181 4.63 2.75 8.91
N ARG A 182 4.41 2.17 7.72
CA ARG A 182 3.28 1.28 7.47
C ARG A 182 3.76 -0.16 7.63
N LEU A 183 3.15 -0.90 8.54
CA LEU A 183 3.47 -2.29 8.80
C LEU A 183 2.46 -3.19 8.09
N VAL A 184 2.97 -4.10 7.26
CA VAL A 184 2.17 -5.08 6.51
C VAL A 184 2.68 -6.49 6.76
N LYS A 185 1.91 -7.52 6.43
CA LYS A 185 2.42 -8.91 6.45
C LYS A 185 3.47 -9.16 5.36
N GLY A 186 3.23 -8.66 4.16
CA GLY A 186 4.04 -8.94 2.96
C GLY A 186 3.16 -9.52 1.84
N ALA A 187 3.43 -9.13 0.60
CA ALA A 187 2.59 -9.47 -0.56
C ALA A 187 3.30 -10.33 -1.63
N TYR A 188 4.63 -10.40 -1.58
CA TYR A 188 5.44 -11.09 -2.58
C TYR A 188 5.65 -12.56 -2.19
N LYS A 189 6.10 -13.36 -3.15
CA LYS A 189 6.47 -14.76 -2.91
C LYS A 189 7.98 -14.81 -2.75
N GLU A 190 8.44 -14.93 -1.51
CA GLU A 190 9.85 -14.93 -1.17
C GLU A 190 10.39 -16.34 -0.89
N SER A 191 11.71 -16.46 -0.95
CA SER A 191 12.42 -17.67 -0.54
C SER A 191 12.35 -17.87 0.98
N PRO A 192 12.22 -19.11 1.48
CA PRO A 192 12.33 -19.40 2.92
C PRO A 192 13.67 -18.99 3.55
N SER A 193 14.69 -18.73 2.73
CA SER A 193 15.98 -18.18 3.18
C SER A 193 15.92 -16.74 3.69
N VAL A 194 14.88 -15.98 3.32
CA VAL A 194 14.74 -14.56 3.69
C VAL A 194 13.41 -14.24 4.37
N ALA A 195 12.42 -15.12 4.25
CA ALA A 195 11.08 -14.92 4.77
C ALA A 195 10.53 -16.16 5.49
N PHE A 196 9.70 -15.92 6.51
CA PHE A 196 8.96 -16.95 7.22
C PHE A 196 8.06 -17.71 6.24
N PRO A 197 8.22 -19.04 6.10
CA PRO A 197 7.38 -19.84 5.19
C PRO A 197 5.97 -20.06 5.75
N GLU A 198 5.85 -20.12 7.08
CA GLU A 198 4.60 -20.43 7.77
C GLU A 198 3.84 -19.17 8.17
N LYS A 199 2.53 -19.14 7.90
CA LYS A 199 1.65 -18.00 8.24
C LYS A 199 1.69 -17.66 9.72
N LYS A 200 1.79 -18.68 10.60
CA LYS A 200 1.82 -18.48 12.05
C LYS A 200 3.01 -17.61 12.46
N ASP A 201 4.19 -17.86 11.88
CA ASP A 201 5.40 -17.12 12.22
C ASP A 201 5.34 -15.68 11.68
N VAL A 202 4.72 -15.48 10.50
CA VAL A 202 4.40 -14.13 9.98
C VAL A 202 3.47 -13.38 10.92
N ASP A 203 2.41 -14.01 11.42
CA ASP A 203 1.44 -13.38 12.32
C ASP A 203 2.08 -13.03 13.68
N GLU A 204 2.90 -13.93 14.23
CA GLU A 204 3.63 -13.66 15.47
C GLU A 204 4.66 -12.54 15.28
N ASN A 205 5.40 -12.53 14.18
CA ASN A 205 6.31 -11.42 13.90
C ASN A 205 5.55 -10.10 13.67
N PHE A 206 4.37 -10.15 13.03
CA PHE A 206 3.56 -8.96 12.82
C PHE A 206 3.13 -8.32 14.14
N LYS A 207 2.71 -9.14 15.11
CA LYS A 207 2.43 -8.67 16.49
C LYS A 207 3.66 -8.02 17.11
N LYS A 208 4.83 -8.66 17.03
CA LYS A 208 6.08 -8.11 17.58
C LYS A 208 6.40 -6.74 17.01
N ILE A 209 6.39 -6.60 15.68
CA ILE A 209 6.76 -5.34 15.03
C ILE A 209 5.71 -4.23 15.25
N ILE A 210 4.42 -4.57 15.37
CA ILE A 210 3.38 -3.62 15.76
C ILE A 210 3.68 -3.08 17.15
N LYS A 211 3.91 -3.96 18.13
CA LYS A 211 4.20 -3.55 19.50
C LYS A 211 5.50 -2.74 19.58
N GLN A 212 6.57 -3.21 18.94
CA GLN A 212 7.86 -2.53 18.91
C GLN A 212 7.71 -1.09 18.40
N HIS A 213 7.11 -0.90 17.22
CA HIS A 213 7.02 0.42 16.60
C HIS A 213 6.05 1.36 17.33
N LEU A 214 4.97 0.84 17.90
CA LEU A 214 4.06 1.62 18.75
C LEU A 214 4.78 2.13 20.01
N LEU A 215 5.58 1.29 20.67
CA LEU A 215 6.35 1.67 21.86
C LEU A 215 7.51 2.60 21.57
N ASN A 216 8.04 2.59 20.34
CA ASN A 216 9.02 3.57 19.88
C ASN A 216 8.47 5.01 19.87
N GLY A 217 7.15 5.22 19.96
CA GLY A 217 6.52 6.54 19.98
C GLY A 217 6.37 7.19 18.59
N ASN A 218 6.78 6.49 17.53
CA ASN A 218 6.70 6.98 16.16
C ASN A 218 5.32 6.68 15.54
N TYR A 219 4.99 7.38 14.45
CA TYR A 219 3.70 7.16 13.79
C TYR A 219 3.61 5.77 13.15
N ALA A 220 2.54 5.04 13.48
CA ALA A 220 2.33 3.67 13.02
C ALA A 220 1.06 3.53 12.15
N ALA A 221 1.22 2.99 10.95
CA ALA A 221 0.10 2.57 10.11
C ALA A 221 0.00 1.04 10.12
N VAL A 222 -0.95 0.49 10.89
CA VAL A 222 -1.19 -0.96 10.98
C VAL A 222 -2.06 -1.38 9.79
N ALA A 223 -1.44 -1.86 8.72
CA ALA A 223 -2.10 -2.15 7.46
C ALA A 223 -2.47 -3.63 7.35
N THR A 224 -3.72 -3.98 7.72
CA THR A 224 -4.19 -5.36 7.79
C THR A 224 -5.71 -5.46 7.72
N HIS A 225 -6.21 -6.56 7.15
CA HIS A 225 -7.63 -6.97 7.20
C HIS A 225 -7.86 -8.18 8.11
N ASP A 226 -6.88 -8.49 8.95
CA ASP A 226 -6.95 -9.57 9.92
C ASP A 226 -7.47 -9.00 11.25
N GLU A 227 -8.70 -9.35 11.61
CA GLU A 227 -9.33 -8.88 12.84
C GLU A 227 -8.53 -9.24 14.08
N ALA A 228 -7.86 -10.39 14.10
CA ALA A 228 -7.02 -10.75 15.24
C ALA A 228 -5.82 -9.81 15.42
N MET A 229 -5.27 -9.28 14.32
CA MET A 229 -4.18 -8.30 14.36
C MET A 229 -4.69 -6.91 14.74
N VAL A 230 -5.90 -6.55 14.31
CA VAL A 230 -6.56 -5.29 14.72
C VAL A 230 -6.82 -5.29 16.22
N GLU A 231 -7.42 -6.36 16.76
CA GLU A 231 -7.70 -6.45 18.20
C GLU A 231 -6.41 -6.54 19.03
N TYR A 232 -5.35 -7.19 18.51
CA TYR A 232 -4.03 -7.15 19.14
C TYR A 232 -3.43 -5.73 19.20
N ALA A 233 -3.50 -4.98 18.10
CA ALA A 233 -3.02 -3.60 18.10
C ALA A 233 -3.80 -2.72 19.10
N LYS A 234 -5.13 -2.89 19.16
CA LYS A 234 -6.00 -2.23 20.16
C LYS A 234 -5.59 -2.59 21.59
N SER A 235 -5.30 -3.86 21.88
CA SER A 235 -4.90 -4.28 23.22
C SER A 235 -3.55 -3.67 23.63
N VAL A 236 -2.58 -3.58 22.72
CA VAL A 236 -1.30 -2.89 22.99
C VAL A 236 -1.53 -1.40 23.25
N VAL A 237 -2.35 -0.74 22.44
CA VAL A 237 -2.64 0.68 22.60
C VAL A 237 -3.29 0.97 23.95
N GLU A 238 -4.24 0.13 24.38
CA GLU A 238 -4.89 0.23 25.69
C GLU A 238 -3.91 -0.07 26.84
N GLU A 239 -3.13 -1.15 26.75
CA GLU A 239 -2.17 -1.57 27.78
C GLU A 239 -1.13 -0.49 28.08
N TYR A 240 -0.63 0.21 27.05
CA TYR A 240 0.42 1.22 27.18
C TYR A 240 -0.08 2.68 27.12
N GLY A 241 -1.40 2.90 27.07
CA GLY A 241 -1.97 4.25 27.04
C GLY A 241 -1.57 5.07 25.81
N ILE A 242 -1.41 4.43 24.66
CA ILE A 242 -0.98 5.08 23.41
C ILE A 242 -2.15 5.90 22.84
N HIS A 243 -1.89 7.14 22.43
CA HIS A 243 -2.94 7.99 21.92
C HIS A 243 -3.34 7.60 20.49
N LYS A 244 -4.64 7.72 20.17
CA LYS A 244 -5.21 7.28 18.88
C LYS A 244 -4.74 8.10 17.67
N ASP A 245 -4.07 9.24 17.88
CA ASP A 245 -3.45 10.02 16.81
C ASP A 245 -2.03 9.57 16.45
N GLN A 246 -1.39 8.74 17.28
CA GLN A 246 -0.07 8.18 17.02
C GLN A 246 -0.13 7.04 15.98
N PHE A 247 -1.32 6.50 15.71
CA PHE A 247 -1.45 5.40 14.77
C PHE A 247 -2.76 5.45 13.97
N GLU A 248 -2.83 4.62 12.93
CA GLU A 248 -4.04 4.40 12.16
C GLU A 248 -4.12 2.94 11.70
N PHE A 249 -5.33 2.49 11.40
CA PHE A 249 -5.54 1.25 10.67
C PHE A 249 -5.59 1.54 9.18
N GLN A 250 -4.98 0.68 8.36
CA GLN A 250 -5.10 0.80 6.91
C GLN A 250 -5.65 -0.47 6.26
N MET A 251 -6.54 -0.29 5.30
CA MET A 251 -7.19 -1.38 4.57
C MET A 251 -7.29 -1.05 3.09
N LEU A 252 -7.27 -2.07 2.27
CA LEU A 252 -7.52 -1.94 0.83
C LEU A 252 -8.98 -1.60 0.53
N TYR A 253 -9.17 -0.81 -0.52
CA TYR A 253 -10.49 -0.45 -1.05
C TYR A 253 -11.33 -1.70 -1.39
N GLY A 254 -12.60 -1.69 -0.95
CA GLY A 254 -13.56 -2.77 -1.18
C GLY A 254 -13.38 -4.06 -0.36
N ILE A 255 -12.47 -4.07 0.62
CA ILE A 255 -12.18 -5.26 1.45
C ILE A 255 -12.49 -5.00 2.93
N CYS A 256 -13.31 -5.86 3.53
CA CYS A 256 -13.71 -5.77 4.95
C CYS A 256 -14.31 -4.40 5.32
N GLU A 257 -15.23 -3.90 4.48
CA GLU A 257 -15.87 -2.57 4.65
C GLU A 257 -16.61 -2.44 5.99
N ASP A 258 -17.18 -3.52 6.49
CA ASP A 258 -17.81 -3.63 7.80
C ASP A 258 -16.83 -3.39 8.95
N LEU A 259 -15.62 -3.95 8.86
CA LEU A 259 -14.55 -3.70 9.82
C LEU A 259 -14.05 -2.25 9.74
N GLN A 260 -13.94 -1.69 8.54
CA GLN A 260 -13.56 -0.28 8.35
C GLN A 260 -14.57 0.64 9.05
N ASP A 261 -15.86 0.43 8.82
CA ASP A 261 -16.94 1.22 9.43
C ASP A 261 -16.97 1.08 10.95
N ARG A 262 -16.73 -0.13 11.46
CA ARG A 262 -16.63 -0.40 12.90
C ARG A 262 -15.49 0.41 13.53
N LEU A 263 -14.30 0.38 12.94
CA LEU A 263 -13.13 1.10 13.46
C LEU A 263 -13.31 2.62 13.44
N VAL A 264 -13.93 3.18 12.40
CA VAL A 264 -14.28 4.61 12.38
C VAL A 264 -15.24 4.97 13.51
N LYS A 265 -16.28 4.16 13.75
CA LYS A 265 -17.24 4.36 14.86
C LYS A 265 -16.58 4.23 16.24
N GLU A 266 -15.57 3.38 16.36
CA GLU A 266 -14.72 3.26 17.57
C GLU A 266 -13.76 4.47 17.74
N GLY A 267 -13.74 5.41 16.80
CA GLY A 267 -12.95 6.64 16.85
C GLY A 267 -11.49 6.46 16.41
N TYR A 268 -11.15 5.38 15.71
CA TYR A 268 -9.83 5.20 15.12
C TYR A 268 -9.73 5.89 13.76
N LYS A 269 -8.55 6.41 13.44
CA LYS A 269 -8.25 6.82 12.07
C LYS A 269 -8.14 5.57 11.19
N VAL A 270 -8.93 5.53 10.12
CA VAL A 270 -8.93 4.44 9.13
C VAL A 270 -8.57 5.01 7.77
N ARG A 271 -7.45 4.54 7.20
CA ARG A 271 -7.00 4.93 5.87
C ARG A 271 -7.27 3.83 4.84
N ILE A 272 -7.93 4.19 3.75
CA ILE A 272 -8.21 3.26 2.66
C ILE A 272 -7.18 3.43 1.55
N TYR A 273 -6.56 2.32 1.15
CA TYR A 273 -5.68 2.27 -0.01
C TYR A 273 -6.52 2.09 -1.26
N VAL A 274 -6.56 3.15 -2.07
CA VAL A 274 -7.42 3.26 -3.25
C VAL A 274 -6.53 3.33 -4.49
N PRO A 275 -6.39 2.20 -5.20
CA PRO A 275 -5.65 2.18 -6.46
C PRO A 275 -6.54 2.71 -7.60
N TYR A 276 -5.92 3.33 -8.59
CA TYR A 276 -6.57 3.81 -9.82
C TYR A 276 -5.61 3.77 -11.00
N GLY A 277 -6.14 3.83 -12.22
CA GLY A 277 -5.36 3.81 -13.46
C GLY A 277 -5.69 2.62 -14.35
N ILE A 278 -5.13 2.64 -15.56
CA ILE A 278 -5.44 1.67 -16.63
C ILE A 278 -4.77 0.30 -16.44
N ASP A 279 -3.73 0.21 -15.60
CA ASP A 279 -2.97 -1.03 -15.34
C ASP A 279 -3.54 -1.86 -14.19
N TRP A 280 -4.86 -1.82 -14.01
CA TRP A 280 -5.54 -2.44 -12.88
C TRP A 280 -5.54 -3.97 -12.85
N PHE A 281 -5.33 -4.63 -13.98
CA PHE A 281 -5.49 -6.09 -14.06
C PHE A 281 -4.46 -6.84 -13.22
N GLY A 282 -3.17 -6.50 -13.31
CA GLY A 282 -2.12 -7.18 -12.52
C GLY A 282 -2.36 -7.07 -11.03
N TYR A 283 -2.73 -5.86 -10.58
CA TYR A 283 -3.15 -5.59 -9.20
C TYR A 283 -4.37 -6.43 -8.81
N PHE A 284 -5.43 -6.41 -9.61
CA PHE A 284 -6.66 -7.15 -9.35
C PHE A 284 -6.41 -8.66 -9.24
N MET A 285 -5.63 -9.24 -10.15
CA MET A 285 -5.30 -10.68 -10.12
C MET A 285 -4.56 -11.08 -8.84
N ARG A 286 -3.63 -10.24 -8.34
CA ARG A 286 -2.97 -10.48 -7.04
C ARG A 286 -3.95 -10.45 -5.88
N ARG A 287 -4.90 -9.50 -5.88
CA ARG A 287 -5.97 -9.43 -4.85
C ARG A 287 -6.89 -10.64 -4.84
N LEU A 288 -7.16 -11.24 -6.00
CA LEU A 288 -7.92 -12.49 -6.09
C LEU A 288 -7.14 -13.70 -5.55
N ALA A 289 -5.83 -13.73 -5.79
CA ALA A 289 -4.95 -14.78 -5.28
C ALA A 289 -4.83 -14.79 -3.73
N GLU A 290 -5.11 -13.68 -3.06
CA GLU A 290 -4.87 -13.52 -1.63
C GLU A 290 -5.92 -14.14 -0.71
N ARG A 291 -7.19 -14.25 -1.15
CA ARG A 291 -8.25 -14.91 -0.38
C ARG A 291 -9.21 -15.68 -1.29
N PRO A 292 -9.51 -16.96 -1.02
CA PRO A 292 -10.51 -17.73 -1.76
C PRO A 292 -11.90 -17.07 -1.78
N ALA A 293 -12.26 -16.33 -0.72
CA ALA A 293 -13.50 -15.58 -0.65
C ALA A 293 -13.62 -14.49 -1.73
N ASN A 294 -12.49 -13.87 -2.13
CA ASN A 294 -12.46 -12.90 -3.23
C ASN A 294 -12.78 -13.58 -4.58
N VAL A 295 -12.37 -14.84 -4.73
CA VAL A 295 -12.66 -15.65 -5.92
C VAL A 295 -14.13 -16.11 -5.95
N TRP A 296 -14.68 -16.54 -4.81
CA TRP A 296 -16.09 -16.97 -4.71
C TRP A 296 -17.07 -15.85 -5.08
N PHE A 297 -16.73 -14.59 -4.79
CA PHE A 297 -17.51 -13.43 -5.18
C PHE A 297 -17.57 -13.24 -6.71
N ILE A 298 -16.47 -13.46 -7.41
CA ILE A 298 -16.44 -13.40 -8.88
C ILE A 298 -17.35 -14.46 -9.46
N VAL A 299 -17.23 -15.71 -8.98
CA VAL A 299 -18.09 -16.82 -9.41
C VAL A 299 -19.57 -16.45 -9.24
N LYS A 300 -19.94 -15.85 -8.11
CA LYS A 300 -21.33 -15.43 -7.85
C LYS A 300 -21.85 -14.32 -8.79
N ASN A 301 -20.98 -13.41 -9.25
CA ASN A 301 -21.35 -12.37 -10.21
C ASN A 301 -21.33 -12.85 -11.67
N PHE A 302 -20.63 -13.96 -11.99
CA PHE A 302 -20.69 -14.59 -13.31
C PHE A 302 -22.01 -15.36 -13.55
N PHE A 303 -22.72 -15.76 -12.49
CA PHE A 303 -24.00 -16.47 -12.57
C PHE A 303 -25.22 -15.58 -12.27
N LYS A 304 -25.06 -14.25 -12.38
CA LYS A 304 -26.15 -13.25 -12.40
C LYS A 304 -26.17 -12.55 -13.75
#